data_AF-A0A2S2QHK7-F1
#
_entry.id   AF-A0A2S2QHK7-F1
#
_cell.length_a   1.000
_cell.length_b   1.000
_cell.length_c   1.000
_cell.angle_alpha   90.00
_cell.angle_beta   90.00
_cell.angle_gamma   90.00
#
_symmetry.space_group_name_H-M   'P 1'
#
loop_
_entity.id
_entity.type
_entity.pdbx_description
1 polymer ?
#
loop_
_entity_poly.entity_id
_entity_poly.type
_entity_poly.pdbx_seq_one_letter_code
_entity_poly.pdbx_strand_id
1 'polypeptide(L)'
;MDEAKYYSIMLDCTPDINHIEQLSLILRFFDIDEMCIKEHFIEFEPLFNSSGEGIYESILSMLKNFKLKLSNCKGQGYDNGANMKGKNKGIQARILRTNPRAFSMPCGCHSLNLVVGDNISCSIESKNLCFILCICWTLAYLKKTCKIFNC
;
A
#
# COMPACT_ATOMS: atom_id res chain seq x y z
N MET A 1 14.53 5.89 13.61
CA MET A 1 13.88 4.63 14.03
C MET A 1 14.45 4.07 15.33
N ASP A 2 15.65 4.48 15.75
CA ASP A 2 16.37 3.80 16.84
C ASP A 2 15.65 3.81 18.20
N GLU A 3 14.67 4.70 18.40
CA GLU A 3 13.87 4.76 19.63
C GLU A 3 12.43 4.20 19.49
N ALA A 4 11.91 4.09 18.27
CA ALA A 4 10.53 3.65 18.03
C ALA A 4 10.44 2.12 18.01
N LYS A 5 10.09 1.53 19.15
CA LYS A 5 9.94 0.06 19.28
C LYS A 5 8.86 -0.52 18.38
N TYR A 6 7.73 0.17 18.21
CA TYR A 6 6.55 -0.32 17.51
C TYR A 6 6.35 0.42 16.19
N TYR A 7 5.89 -0.32 15.18
CA TYR A 7 5.67 0.22 13.84
C TYR A 7 4.49 -0.48 13.16
N SER A 8 4.03 0.10 12.07
CA SER A 8 3.12 -0.53 11.11
C SER A 8 3.78 -0.60 9.74
N ILE A 9 3.44 -1.60 8.95
CA ILE A 9 3.90 -1.74 7.57
C ILE A 9 2.80 -1.28 6.61
N MET A 10 3.20 -0.56 5.57
CA MET A 10 2.39 -0.20 4.44
C MET A 10 3.07 -0.73 3.18
N LEU A 11 2.31 -1.44 2.35
CA LEU A 11 2.82 -2.15 1.18
C LEU A 11 1.97 -1.81 -0.03
N ASP A 12 2.64 -1.64 -1.17
CA ASP A 12 2.01 -1.52 -2.47
C ASP A 12 2.86 -2.21 -3.53
N CYS A 13 2.19 -2.79 -4.54
CA CYS A 13 2.86 -3.45 -5.66
C CYS A 13 2.62 -2.65 -6.93
N THR A 14 3.70 -2.37 -7.65
CA THR A 14 3.62 -1.76 -8.98
C THR A 14 4.59 -2.45 -9.94
N PRO A 15 4.20 -2.71 -11.20
CA PRO A 15 5.13 -3.19 -12.20
C PRO A 15 6.14 -2.08 -12.58
N ASP A 16 7.38 -2.46 -12.83
CA ASP A 16 8.40 -1.59 -13.40
C ASP A 16 8.37 -1.56 -14.95
N ILE A 17 9.32 -0.86 -15.57
CA ILE A 17 9.44 -0.74 -17.03
C ILE A 17 9.68 -2.09 -17.74
N ASN A 18 10.16 -3.10 -17.02
CA ASN A 18 10.38 -4.45 -17.53
C ASN A 18 9.24 -5.41 -17.14
N HIS A 19 8.13 -4.89 -16.62
CA HIS A 19 6.97 -5.64 -16.13
C HIS A 19 7.27 -6.57 -14.97
N ILE A 20 8.29 -6.27 -14.17
CA ILE A 20 8.56 -6.97 -12.91
C ILE A 20 7.80 -6.24 -11.81
N GLU A 21 7.00 -6.99 -11.06
CA GLU A 21 6.29 -6.47 -9.88
C GLU A 21 7.30 -6.03 -8.83
N GLN A 22 7.17 -4.80 -8.34
CA GLN A 22 8.02 -4.23 -7.29
C GLN A 22 7.17 -4.02 -6.03
N LEU A 23 7.57 -4.63 -4.92
CA LEU A 23 6.95 -4.43 -3.62
C LEU A 23 7.61 -3.24 -2.93
N SER A 24 6.85 -2.17 -2.72
CA SER A 24 7.27 -1.06 -1.87
C SER A 24 7.02 -1.38 -0.40
N LEU A 25 8.00 -1.07 0.46
CA LEU A 25 7.85 -1.11 1.90
C LEU A 25 7.94 0.30 2.49
N ILE A 26 6.88 0.70 3.18
CA ILE A 26 6.84 1.93 3.96
C ILE A 26 6.56 1.57 5.42
N LEU A 27 7.30 2.19 6.34
CA LEU A 27 7.09 2.03 7.77
C LEU A 27 6.43 3.27 8.34
N ARG A 28 5.34 3.06 9.09
CA ARG A 28 4.66 4.10 9.85
C ARG A 28 4.90 3.89 11.34
N PHE A 29 5.44 4.88 12.02
CA PHE A 29 5.74 4.81 13.45
C PHE A 29 5.54 6.17 14.12
N PHE A 30 5.51 6.16 15.45
CA PHE A 30 5.45 7.37 16.26
C PHE A 30 6.87 7.78 16.65
N ASP A 31 7.25 9.01 16.31
CA ASP A 31 8.50 9.63 16.69
C ASP A 31 8.31 10.31 18.04
N ILE A 32 9.07 9.88 19.05
CA ILE A 32 8.94 10.35 20.43
C ILE A 32 9.54 11.75 20.58
N ASP A 33 10.63 12.04 19.87
CA ASP A 33 11.34 13.32 19.96
C ASP A 33 10.49 14.45 19.36
N GLU A 34 9.92 14.20 18.18
CA GLU A 34 9.07 15.17 17.48
C GLU A 34 7.59 15.08 17.89
N MET A 35 7.23 14.11 18.72
CA MET A 35 5.85 13.85 19.17
C MET A 35 4.84 13.73 18.00
N CYS A 36 5.26 13.11 16.91
CA CYS A 36 4.50 13.06 15.66
C CYS A 36 4.52 11.67 15.01
N ILE A 37 3.58 11.43 14.08
CA ILE A 37 3.59 10.21 13.27
C ILE A 37 4.47 10.46 12.05
N LYS A 38 5.43 9.57 11.80
CA LYS A 38 6.28 9.57 10.61
C LYS A 38 6.03 8.35 9.74
N GLU A 39 6.25 8.54 8.45
CA GLU A 39 6.18 7.51 7.42
C GLU A 39 7.49 7.53 6.65
N HIS A 40 8.23 6.43 6.68
CA HIS A 40 9.51 6.29 6.01
C HIS A 40 9.42 5.23 4.93
N PHE A 41 9.68 5.62 3.69
CA PHE A 41 9.96 4.67 2.61
C PHE A 41 11.29 3.97 2.90
N ILE A 42 11.29 2.65 2.75
CA ILE A 42 12.44 1.82 3.06
C ILE A 42 13.13 1.37 1.78
N GLU A 43 12.45 0.54 0.99
CA GLU A 43 12.98 0.03 -0.27
C GLU A 43 11.86 -0.48 -1.19
N PHE A 44 12.26 -0.74 -2.43
CA PHE A 44 11.53 -1.59 -3.37
C PHE A 44 12.22 -2.94 -3.43
N GLU A 45 11.44 -4.01 -3.30
CA GLU A 45 11.91 -5.38 -3.46
C GLU A 45 11.24 -6.01 -4.70
N PRO A 46 12.01 -6.49 -5.69
CA PRO A 46 11.46 -7.16 -6.85
C PRO A 46 10.76 -8.47 -6.45
N LEU A 47 9.52 -8.65 -6.88
CA LEU A 47 8.71 -9.83 -6.63
C LEU A 47 8.74 -10.78 -7.82
N PHE A 48 9.40 -11.92 -7.64
CA PHE A 48 9.33 -13.04 -8.60
C PHE A 48 8.12 -13.95 -8.35
N ASN A 49 7.51 -13.86 -7.17
CA ASN A 49 6.32 -14.62 -6.80
C ASN A 49 5.30 -13.71 -6.11
N SER A 50 4.27 -13.33 -6.86
CA SER A 50 3.18 -12.45 -6.39
C SER A 50 2.08 -13.16 -5.59
N SER A 51 2.25 -14.45 -5.27
CA SER A 51 1.35 -15.15 -4.35
C SER A 51 1.47 -14.57 -2.93
N GLY A 52 0.42 -14.71 -2.12
CA GLY A 52 0.46 -14.26 -0.72
C GLY A 52 1.55 -14.95 0.12
N GLU A 53 2.07 -16.10 -0.31
CA GLU A 53 3.24 -16.73 0.31
C GLU A 53 4.55 -16.04 -0.08
N GLY A 54 4.76 -15.83 -1.38
CA GLY A 54 5.98 -15.19 -1.89
C GLY A 54 6.15 -13.79 -1.31
N ILE A 55 5.09 -12.99 -1.30
CA ILE A 55 5.08 -11.65 -0.73
C ILE A 55 5.37 -11.69 0.77
N TYR A 56 4.82 -12.66 1.50
CA TYR A 56 5.07 -12.81 2.94
C TYR A 56 6.55 -13.11 3.24
N GLU A 57 7.18 -14.00 2.48
CA GLU A 57 8.60 -14.31 2.63
C GLU A 57 9.49 -13.10 2.27
N SER A 58 9.14 -12.35 1.21
CA SER A 58 9.82 -11.09 0.88
C SER A 58 9.73 -10.09 2.03
N ILE A 59 8.56 -9.92 2.66
CA ILE A 59 8.40 -9.05 3.84
C ILE A 59 9.31 -9.51 4.99
N LEU A 60 9.36 -10.80 5.29
CA LEU A 60 10.23 -11.32 6.35
C LEU A 60 11.71 -11.06 6.05
N SER A 61 12.13 -11.22 4.79
CA SER A 61 13.48 -10.93 4.33
C SER A 61 13.83 -9.45 4.51
N MET A 62 13.00 -8.54 3.99
CA MET A 62 13.18 -7.09 4.14
C MET A 62 13.28 -6.70 5.62
N LEU A 63 12.31 -7.14 6.45
CA LEU A 63 12.33 -6.83 7.89
C LEU A 63 13.61 -7.35 8.57
N LYS A 64 14.09 -8.54 8.20
CA LYS A 64 15.34 -9.10 8.72
C LYS A 64 16.55 -8.25 8.32
N ASN A 65 16.60 -7.75 7.08
CA ASN A 65 17.68 -6.90 6.59
C ASN A 65 17.78 -5.58 7.38
N PHE A 66 16.63 -4.98 7.72
CA PHE A 66 16.56 -3.79 8.58
C PHE A 66 16.58 -4.11 10.09
N LYS A 67 16.79 -5.37 10.48
CA LYS A 67 16.79 -5.84 11.88
C LYS A 67 15.49 -5.52 12.63
N LEU A 68 14.38 -5.46 11.91
CA LEU A 68 13.05 -5.22 12.43
C LEU A 68 12.36 -6.54 12.77
N LYS A 69 11.76 -6.60 13.96
CA LYS A 69 11.05 -7.79 14.42
C LYS A 69 9.58 -7.69 14.05
N LEU A 70 9.06 -8.67 13.30
CA LEU A 70 7.62 -8.73 12.99
C LEU A 70 6.73 -8.71 14.24
N SER A 71 7.19 -9.21 15.38
CA SER A 71 6.46 -9.15 16.66
C SER A 71 6.21 -7.73 17.20
N ASN A 72 7.04 -6.78 16.78
CA ASN A 72 6.88 -5.36 17.08
C ASN A 72 5.92 -4.65 16.10
N CYS A 73 5.58 -5.28 14.98
CA CYS A 73 4.56 -4.77 14.07
C CYS A 73 3.19 -4.73 14.77
N LYS A 74 2.47 -3.61 14.64
CA LYS A 74 1.13 -3.39 15.21
C LYS A 74 0.06 -3.09 14.17
N GLY A 75 0.47 -2.82 12.94
CA GLY A 75 -0.45 -2.56 11.84
C GLY A 75 0.11 -3.04 10.51
N GLN A 76 -0.78 -3.43 9.61
CA GLN A 76 -0.45 -3.82 8.24
C GLN A 76 -1.49 -3.21 7.30
N GLY A 77 -1.04 -2.50 6.26
CA GLY A 77 -1.90 -1.82 5.29
C GLY A 77 -1.46 -2.07 3.86
N TYR A 78 -2.40 -2.41 2.98
CA TYR A 78 -2.19 -2.73 1.56
C TYR A 78 -3.52 -2.79 0.81
N ASP A 79 -3.48 -3.07 -0.49
CA ASP A 79 -4.67 -3.22 -1.34
C ASP A 79 -5.61 -4.36 -0.88
N ASN A 80 -6.81 -4.40 -1.46
CA ASN A 80 -7.80 -5.43 -1.12
C ASN A 80 -7.67 -6.70 -1.99
N GLY A 81 -6.55 -6.89 -2.69
CA GLY A 81 -6.31 -8.02 -3.57
C GLY A 81 -6.31 -9.35 -2.83
N ALA A 82 -6.63 -10.44 -3.53
CA ALA A 82 -6.77 -11.76 -2.92
C ALA A 82 -5.47 -12.28 -2.27
N ASN A 83 -4.31 -11.98 -2.87
CA ASN A 83 -3.00 -12.33 -2.30
C ASN A 83 -2.61 -11.45 -1.11
N MET A 84 -3.27 -10.28 -0.95
CA MET A 84 -3.03 -9.37 0.15
C MET A 84 -4.00 -9.66 1.32
N LYS A 85 -5.29 -9.37 1.11
CA LYS A 85 -6.37 -9.48 2.10
C LYS A 85 -7.01 -10.87 2.19
N GLY A 86 -6.48 -11.86 1.48
CA GLY A 86 -7.04 -13.21 1.47
C GLY A 86 -7.11 -13.82 2.88
N LYS A 87 -8.32 -14.21 3.31
CA LYS A 87 -8.61 -14.75 4.66
C LYS A 87 -7.76 -15.96 5.07
N ASN A 88 -7.33 -16.77 4.09
CA ASN A 88 -6.63 -18.04 4.36
C ASN A 88 -5.19 -18.05 3.83
N LYS A 89 -4.97 -17.48 2.64
CA LYS A 89 -3.71 -17.57 1.89
C LYS A 89 -3.02 -16.23 1.68
N GLY A 90 -3.70 -15.11 1.96
CA GLY A 90 -3.14 -13.78 1.77
C GLY A 90 -2.15 -13.41 2.88
N ILE A 91 -1.35 -12.38 2.63
CA ILE A 91 -0.37 -11.87 3.61
C ILE A 91 -1.05 -11.48 4.92
N GLN A 92 -2.29 -10.98 4.87
CA GLN A 92 -3.09 -10.66 6.05
C GLN A 92 -3.17 -11.83 7.03
N ALA A 93 -3.62 -12.97 6.53
CA ALA A 93 -3.81 -14.16 7.34
C ALA A 93 -2.47 -14.69 7.86
N ARG A 94 -1.42 -14.64 7.03
CA ARG A 94 -0.08 -15.12 7.38
C ARG A 94 0.56 -14.26 8.47
N ILE A 95 0.52 -12.94 8.34
CA ILE A 95 1.04 -12.01 9.35
C ILE A 95 0.24 -12.14 10.65
N LEU A 96 -1.09 -12.26 10.59
CA LEU A 96 -1.91 -12.44 11.79
C LEU A 96 -1.64 -13.76 12.53
N ARG A 97 -1.34 -14.85 11.79
CA ARG A 97 -0.94 -16.12 12.42
C ARG A 97 0.36 -15.97 13.19
N THR A 98 1.33 -15.23 12.65
CA THR A 98 2.64 -15.03 13.28
C THR A 98 2.60 -13.97 14.38
N ASN A 99 1.84 -12.90 14.17
CA ASN A 99 1.64 -11.80 15.11
C ASN A 99 0.17 -11.35 15.12
N PRO A 100 -0.64 -11.89 16.04
CA PRO A 100 -2.05 -11.54 16.18
C PRO A 100 -2.31 -10.06 16.52
N ARG A 101 -1.28 -9.31 16.91
CA ARG A 101 -1.38 -7.88 17.26
C ARG A 101 -1.09 -6.95 16.09
N ALA A 102 -0.80 -7.47 14.90
CA ALA A 102 -0.60 -6.68 13.68
C ALA A 102 -1.93 -6.48 12.95
N PHE A 103 -2.72 -5.49 13.38
CA PHE A 103 -4.06 -5.26 12.84
C PHE A 103 -4.01 -4.87 11.36
N SER A 104 -4.92 -5.45 10.57
CA SER A 104 -4.99 -5.16 9.15
C SER A 104 -5.97 -4.03 8.87
N MET A 105 -5.51 -3.04 8.10
CA MET A 105 -6.32 -1.94 7.62
C MET A 105 -6.38 -1.98 6.08
N PRO A 106 -7.57 -2.09 5.47
CA PRO A 106 -7.69 -2.09 4.02
C PRO A 106 -7.34 -0.71 3.44
N CYS A 107 -6.80 -0.67 2.22
CA CYS A 107 -6.52 0.57 1.52
C CYS A 107 -7.81 1.37 1.26
N GLY A 108 -7.87 2.59 1.80
CA GLY A 108 -8.99 3.52 1.61
C GLY A 108 -9.16 3.93 0.15
N CYS A 109 -8.06 4.23 -0.55
CA CYS A 109 -8.09 4.60 -1.97
C CYS A 109 -8.65 3.48 -2.84
N HIS A 110 -8.20 2.25 -2.61
CA HIS A 110 -8.70 1.09 -3.35
C HIS A 110 -10.16 0.80 -3.02
N SER A 111 -10.56 0.90 -1.74
CA SER A 111 -11.95 0.71 -1.32
C SER A 111 -12.88 1.76 -1.96
N LEU A 112 -12.44 3.02 -2.01
CA LEU A 112 -13.17 4.09 -2.69
C LEU A 112 -13.27 3.83 -4.20
N ASN A 113 -12.17 3.40 -4.84
CA ASN A 113 -12.16 3.09 -6.26
C ASN A 113 -13.14 1.96 -6.61
N LEU A 114 -13.25 0.93 -5.77
CA LEU A 114 -14.24 -0.15 -5.94
C LEU A 114 -15.68 0.38 -5.83
N VAL A 115 -15.98 1.18 -4.81
CA VAL A 115 -17.32 1.77 -4.64
C VAL A 115 -17.69 2.66 -5.84
N VAL A 116 -16.75 3.48 -6.30
CA VAL A 116 -16.96 4.34 -7.48
C VAL A 116 -17.17 3.49 -8.73
N GLY A 117 -16.35 2.47 -8.95
CA GLY A 117 -16.47 1.55 -10.08
C GLY A 117 -17.83 0.83 -10.12
N ASP A 118 -18.29 0.34 -8.98
CA ASP A 118 -19.60 -0.31 -8.85
C ASP A 118 -20.73 0.67 -9.17
N ASN A 119 -20.69 1.89 -8.63
CA ASN A 119 -21.71 2.92 -8.91
C ASN A 119 -21.75 3.33 -10.38
N ILE A 120 -20.60 3.46 -11.04
CA ILE A 120 -20.50 3.75 -12.47
C ILE A 120 -21.14 2.62 -13.29
N SER A 121 -20.97 1.37 -12.89
CA SER A 121 -21.52 0.23 -13.65
C SER A 121 -23.05 0.24 -13.73
N CYS A 122 -23.71 0.84 -12.74
CA CYS A 122 -25.16 0.83 -12.55
C CYS A 122 -25.95 1.80 -13.46
N SER A 123 -25.35 2.87 -13.98
CA SER A 123 -26.09 3.83 -14.83
C SER A 123 -25.23 4.51 -15.88
N ILE A 124 -25.89 4.97 -16.96
CA ILE A 124 -25.24 5.74 -18.03
C ILE A 124 -24.92 7.16 -17.54
N GLU A 125 -25.77 7.78 -16.71
CA GLU A 125 -25.47 9.10 -16.14
C GLU A 125 -24.22 9.07 -15.25
N SER A 126 -24.06 8.04 -14.43
CA SER A 126 -22.87 7.85 -13.59
C SER A 126 -21.60 7.67 -14.43
N LYS A 127 -21.68 6.92 -15.54
CA LYS A 127 -20.57 6.79 -16.50
C LYS A 127 -20.18 8.14 -17.09
N ASN A 128 -21.16 8.90 -17.56
CA ASN A 128 -20.94 10.21 -18.17
C ASN A 128 -20.35 11.21 -17.17
N LEU A 129 -20.87 11.24 -15.95
CA LEU A 129 -20.36 12.11 -14.88
C LEU A 129 -18.91 11.76 -14.52
N CYS A 130 -18.60 10.49 -14.29
CA CYS A 130 -17.23 10.08 -13.98
C CYS A 130 -16.26 10.32 -15.13
N PHE A 131 -16.69 10.15 -16.38
CA PHE A 131 -15.87 10.48 -17.56
C PHE A 131 -15.51 11.97 -17.61
N ILE A 132 -16.49 12.86 -17.40
CA ILE A 132 -16.27 14.31 -17.33
C ILE A 132 -15.32 14.66 -16.18
N LEU A 133 -15.55 14.08 -14.99
CA LEU A 133 -14.68 14.30 -13.83
C LEU A 133 -13.24 13.83 -14.10
N CYS A 134 -13.04 12.69 -14.77
CA CYS A 134 -11.71 12.20 -15.16
C CYS A 134 -10.99 13.16 -16.12
N ILE A 135 -11.71 13.72 -17.10
CA ILE A 135 -11.16 14.72 -18.02
C ILE A 135 -10.78 15.99 -17.24
N CYS A 136 -11.68 16.51 -16.40
CA CYS A 136 -11.41 17.69 -15.59
C CYS A 136 -10.21 17.49 -14.66
N TRP A 137 -10.08 16.31 -14.05
CA TRP A 137 -8.96 15.98 -13.17
C TRP A 137 -7.64 15.88 -13.95
N THR A 138 -7.63 15.20 -15.09
CA THR A 138 -6.46 15.14 -15.99
C THR A 138 -6.04 16.54 -16.44
N LEU A 139 -6.99 17.39 -16.85
CA LEU A 139 -6.72 18.78 -17.25
C LEU A 139 -6.20 19.63 -16.09
N ALA A 140 -6.73 19.44 -14.89
CA ALA A 140 -6.26 20.13 -13.68
C ALA A 140 -4.85 19.66 -13.26
N TYR A 141 -4.57 18.37 -13.38
CA TYR A 141 -3.27 17.77 -13.09
C TYR A 141 -2.21 18.25 -14.09
N LEU A 142 -2.53 18.24 -15.39
CA LEU A 142 -1.66 18.78 -16.45
C LEU A 142 -1.37 20.28 -16.24
N LYS A 143 -2.36 21.07 -15.79
CA LYS A 143 -2.13 22.47 -15.43
C LYS A 143 -1.22 22.64 -14.22
N LYS A 144 -1.23 21.70 -13.26
CA LYS A 144 -0.31 21.70 -12.11
C LYS A 144 1.09 21.26 -12.51
N THR A 145 1.25 20.23 -13.33
CA THR A 145 2.57 19.76 -13.79
C THR A 145 3.23 20.74 -14.75
N CYS A 146 2.49 21.42 -15.64
CA CYS A 146 3.04 22.52 -16.45
C CYS A 146 3.59 23.68 -15.60
N LYS A 147 3.08 23.91 -14.39
CA LYS A 147 3.67 24.89 -13.46
C LYS A 147 4.95 24.40 -12.77
N ILE A 148 5.18 23.09 -12.70
CA ILE A 148 6.36 22.48 -12.08
C ILE A 148 7.51 22.33 -13.08
N PHE A 149 7.20 22.20 -14.38
CA PHE A 149 8.20 22.07 -15.46
C PHE A 149 8.51 23.36 -16.23
N ASN A 150 7.93 24.51 -15.85
CA ASN A 150 8.41 25.81 -16.33
C ASN A 150 9.58 26.28 -15.46
N CYS A 151 10.78 25.81 -15.81
CA CYS A 151 12.02 26.58 -15.71
C CYS A 151 12.10 27.48 -16.95
#